data_AF-A0A7K9FUY9-F1
#
_entry.id   AF-A0A7K9FUY9-F1
#
_cell.length_a   1.000
_cell.length_b   1.000
_cell.length_c   1.000
_cell.angle_alpha   90.00
_cell.angle_beta   90.00
_cell.angle_gamma   90.00
#
_symmetry.space_group_name_H-M   'P 1'
#
loop_
_entity.id
_entity.type
_entity.pdbx_description
1 polymer ?
#
loop_
_entity_poly.entity_id
_entity_poly.type
_entity_poly.pdbx_seq_one_letter_code
_entity_poly.pdbx_strand_id
1 'polypeptide(L)'
;MAPSGRKHAVKAGKPALDDEAIPAYDFQEERKELSGSEEDIREVLSIYNRSYSKVRKWANKNFKHFSRGEVQNMLERFGADINKALLAKRKRLEMYTKASLKTSNQKIEHVWKTQQEQRQKLNHEFSQQFLTLFQQWDVDVQKAEEQEEKLANMFRQQQKVFQQARVVQSQRLKTIKQLYEQFSKSMEELEKSNENLLAGAQSELRKEMALLQKKIMMDTQQQEMATVRKSLQSMLF
;
A
#
# COMPACT_ATOMS: atom_id res chain seq x y z
N MET A 1 -20.31 12.36 -35.57
CA MET A 1 -19.63 11.30 -36.33
C MET A 1 -19.13 10.26 -35.33
N ALA A 2 -19.67 9.04 -35.38
CA ALA A 2 -19.14 7.86 -34.68
C ALA A 2 -18.37 6.98 -35.72
N PRO A 3 -17.81 5.81 -35.38
CA PRO A 3 -16.42 5.63 -34.95
C PRO A 3 -15.64 4.61 -35.82
N SER A 4 -14.33 4.49 -35.63
CA SER A 4 -13.49 3.39 -36.11
C SER A 4 -12.25 3.34 -35.21
N GLY A 5 -11.84 2.27 -34.53
CA GLY A 5 -12.14 0.86 -34.62
C GLY A 5 -10.79 0.13 -34.58
N ARG A 6 -10.47 -0.57 -33.48
CA ARG A 6 -9.67 -1.82 -33.55
C ARG A 6 -9.69 -2.60 -32.25
N LYS A 7 -10.09 -3.86 -32.43
CA LYS A 7 -10.18 -4.96 -31.50
C LYS A 7 -8.79 -5.56 -31.28
N HIS A 8 -8.44 -5.89 -30.05
CA HIS A 8 -7.53 -6.99 -29.76
C HIS A 8 -8.20 -7.91 -28.75
N ALA A 9 -8.72 -9.03 -29.26
CA ALA A 9 -9.05 -10.19 -28.46
C ALA A 9 -7.74 -10.89 -28.08
N VAL A 10 -7.41 -10.90 -26.79
CA VAL A 10 -6.37 -11.77 -26.24
C VAL A 10 -7.05 -12.93 -25.53
N LYS A 11 -6.84 -14.09 -26.12
CA LYS A 11 -7.21 -15.42 -25.67
C LYS A 11 -6.38 -15.74 -24.43
N ALA A 12 -6.95 -15.67 -23.23
CA ALA A 12 -6.31 -16.16 -22.01
C ALA A 12 -6.71 -17.62 -21.79
N GLY A 13 -5.71 -18.50 -21.88
CA GLY A 13 -5.87 -19.94 -21.70
C GLY A 13 -5.95 -20.35 -20.23
N LYS A 14 -6.67 -21.46 -20.03
CA LYS A 14 -6.60 -22.48 -18.97
C LYS A 14 -6.77 -22.03 -17.50
N PRO A 15 -7.80 -22.53 -16.79
CA PRO A 15 -7.81 -22.52 -15.34
C PRO A 15 -6.93 -23.66 -14.84
N ALA A 16 -6.02 -23.38 -13.93
CA ALA A 16 -5.36 -24.38 -13.11
C ALA A 16 -5.01 -23.71 -11.78
N LEU A 17 -5.87 -23.90 -10.78
CA LEU A 17 -5.43 -24.32 -9.45
C LEU A 17 -6.57 -25.18 -8.94
N ASP A 18 -6.22 -26.45 -8.76
CA ASP A 18 -7.09 -27.51 -8.32
C ASP A 18 -7.88 -27.05 -7.09
N ASP A 19 -9.21 -27.05 -7.24
CA ASP A 19 -10.14 -27.11 -6.14
C ASP A 19 -9.89 -28.48 -5.51
N GLU A 20 -8.90 -28.56 -4.62
CA GLU A 20 -8.67 -29.74 -3.80
C GLU A 20 -9.86 -29.80 -2.86
N ALA A 21 -10.93 -30.39 -3.39
CA ALA A 21 -12.14 -30.73 -2.67
C ALA A 21 -11.66 -31.42 -1.40
N ILE A 22 -11.84 -30.71 -0.28
CA ILE A 22 -11.68 -31.24 1.07
C ILE A 22 -12.22 -32.66 1.01
N PRO A 23 -11.41 -33.70 1.27
CA PRO A 23 -11.92 -35.07 1.25
C PRO A 23 -13.11 -35.07 2.18
N ALA A 24 -14.32 -35.18 1.61
CA ALA A 24 -15.53 -35.32 2.38
C ALA A 24 -15.23 -36.51 3.29
N TYR A 25 -15.15 -36.25 4.60
CA TYR A 25 -14.78 -37.26 5.57
C TYR A 25 -15.71 -38.44 5.34
N ASP A 26 -15.14 -39.50 4.76
CA ASP A 26 -15.90 -40.65 4.31
C ASP A 26 -16.46 -41.26 5.59
N PHE A 27 -17.78 -41.13 5.74
CA PHE A 27 -18.49 -41.81 6.80
C PHE A 27 -18.43 -43.27 6.38
N GLN A 28 -17.32 -43.94 6.71
CA GLN A 28 -17.21 -45.37 6.60
C GLN A 28 -18.19 -45.92 7.64
N GLU A 29 -19.43 -45.96 7.19
CA GLU A 29 -20.53 -46.59 7.86
C GLU A 29 -20.16 -48.06 7.83
N GLU A 30 -19.45 -48.51 8.86
CA GLU A 30 -19.76 -49.81 9.44
C GLU A 30 -21.21 -49.70 9.97
N ARG A 31 -22.19 -49.53 9.06
CA ARG A 31 -23.45 -50.21 9.22
C ARG A 31 -23.05 -51.66 9.21
N LYS A 32 -22.82 -52.19 10.40
CA LYS A 32 -23.21 -53.57 10.64
C LYS A 32 -24.71 -53.55 10.37
N GLU A 33 -25.08 -53.82 9.12
CA GLU A 33 -26.45 -54.00 8.71
C GLU A 33 -27.00 -55.06 9.66
N LEU A 34 -27.76 -54.62 10.65
CA LEU A 34 -28.66 -55.51 11.37
C LEU A 34 -29.84 -55.74 10.43
N SER A 35 -29.54 -56.39 9.30
CA SER A 35 -30.51 -57.15 8.54
C SER A 35 -30.90 -58.28 9.48
N GLY A 36 -31.97 -58.06 10.25
CA GLY A 36 -32.69 -59.16 10.84
C GLY A 36 -33.25 -59.97 9.68
N SER A 37 -32.44 -60.92 9.22
CA SER A 37 -32.78 -61.81 8.11
C SER A 37 -34.08 -62.53 8.44
N GLU A 38 -34.89 -62.89 7.43
CA GLU A 38 -35.98 -63.83 7.64
C GLU A 38 -35.50 -65.12 8.34
N GLU A 39 -34.24 -65.51 8.16
CA GLU A 39 -33.59 -66.59 8.92
C GLU A 39 -33.54 -66.32 10.43
N ASP A 40 -33.26 -65.10 10.91
CA ASP A 40 -33.26 -64.76 12.34
C ASP A 40 -34.68 -64.84 12.92
N ILE A 41 -35.68 -64.40 12.14
CA ILE A 41 -37.10 -64.49 12.52
C ILE A 41 -37.54 -65.95 12.57
N ARG A 42 -37.13 -66.78 11.60
CA ARG A 42 -37.38 -68.23 11.58
C ARG A 42 -36.66 -68.93 12.72
N GLU A 43 -35.43 -68.54 13.06
CA GLU A 43 -34.68 -69.11 14.17
C GLU A 43 -35.36 -68.79 15.50
N VAL A 44 -35.77 -67.53 15.72
CA VAL A 44 -36.55 -67.11 16.90
C VAL A 44 -37.89 -67.85 16.99
N LEU A 45 -38.61 -68.01 15.88
CA LEU A 45 -39.85 -68.80 15.82
C LEU A 45 -39.60 -70.28 16.06
N SER A 46 -38.48 -70.84 15.60
CA SER A 46 -38.12 -72.24 15.83
C SER A 46 -37.75 -72.49 17.30
N ILE A 47 -37.02 -71.57 17.93
CA ILE A 47 -36.67 -71.59 19.34
C ILE A 47 -37.95 -71.47 20.18
N TYR A 48 -38.84 -70.55 19.80
CA TYR A 48 -40.16 -70.39 20.41
C TYR A 48 -40.99 -71.68 20.31
N ASN A 49 -41.12 -72.25 19.11
CA ASN A 49 -41.88 -73.49 18.88
C ASN A 49 -41.27 -74.70 19.60
N ARG A 50 -39.93 -74.78 19.69
CA ARG A 50 -39.22 -75.83 20.42
C ARG A 50 -39.40 -75.68 21.93
N SER A 51 -39.36 -74.45 22.45
CA SER A 51 -39.68 -74.15 23.85
C SER A 51 -41.14 -74.45 24.16
N TYR A 52 -42.07 -74.01 23.31
CA TYR A 52 -43.50 -74.26 23.45
C TYR A 52 -43.81 -75.77 23.45
N SER A 53 -43.15 -76.52 22.56
CA SER A 53 -43.27 -77.99 22.50
C SER A 53 -42.70 -78.69 23.74
N LYS A 54 -41.59 -78.20 24.31
CA LYS A 54 -41.04 -78.71 25.57
C LYS A 54 -41.95 -78.40 26.76
N VAL A 55 -42.48 -77.18 26.83
CA VAL A 55 -43.45 -76.76 27.87
C VAL A 55 -44.72 -77.60 27.78
N ARG A 56 -45.24 -77.85 26.58
CA ARG A 56 -46.41 -78.70 26.35
C ARG A 56 -46.17 -80.15 26.76
N LYS A 57 -45.01 -80.73 26.43
CA LYS A 57 -44.63 -82.10 26.85
C LYS A 57 -44.44 -82.21 28.37
N TRP A 58 -43.85 -81.21 29.01
CA TRP A 58 -43.71 -81.13 30.47
C TRP A 58 -45.09 -80.99 31.15
N ALA A 59 -45.97 -80.14 30.63
CA ALA A 59 -47.33 -79.95 31.14
C ALA A 59 -48.13 -81.25 31.09
N ASN A 60 -48.11 -81.97 29.96
CA ASN A 60 -48.84 -83.23 29.80
C ASN A 60 -48.37 -84.37 30.73
N LYS A 61 -47.10 -84.34 31.17
CA LYS A 61 -46.52 -85.37 32.04
C LYS A 61 -46.73 -85.07 33.53
N ASN A 62 -46.83 -83.81 33.92
CA ASN A 62 -46.90 -83.42 35.33
C ASN A 62 -48.32 -83.07 35.80
N PHE A 63 -49.28 -82.76 34.93
CA PHE A 63 -50.62 -82.31 35.36
C PHE A 63 -51.56 -83.41 35.92
N LYS A 64 -51.21 -84.70 35.86
CA LYS A 64 -52.11 -85.79 36.27
C LYS A 64 -52.26 -85.99 37.79
N HIS A 65 -51.48 -85.31 38.63
CA HIS A 65 -51.56 -85.47 40.11
C HIS A 65 -51.29 -84.19 40.93
N PHE A 66 -51.56 -83.00 40.41
CA PHE A 66 -51.32 -81.76 41.16
C PHE A 66 -52.57 -81.26 41.88
N SER A 67 -52.44 -80.93 43.17
CA SER A 67 -53.49 -80.22 43.91
C SER A 67 -53.56 -78.75 43.45
N ARG A 68 -54.75 -78.14 43.54
CA ARG A 68 -55.01 -76.74 43.11
C ARG A 68 -54.02 -75.72 43.70
N GLY A 69 -53.53 -75.97 44.92
CA GLY A 69 -52.54 -75.11 45.59
C GLY A 69 -51.11 -75.23 45.03
N GLU A 70 -50.71 -76.39 44.54
CA GLU A 70 -49.37 -76.59 43.95
C GLU A 70 -49.28 -75.97 42.54
N VAL A 71 -50.38 -76.03 41.77
CA VAL A 71 -50.47 -75.34 40.47
C VAL A 71 -50.40 -73.82 40.65
N GLN A 72 -51.08 -73.27 41.67
CA GLN A 72 -51.03 -71.85 42.00
C GLN A 72 -49.61 -71.40 42.40
N ASN A 73 -48.95 -72.14 43.29
CA ASN A 73 -47.56 -71.87 43.70
C ASN A 73 -46.57 -71.93 42.52
N MET A 74 -46.74 -72.87 41.58
CA MET A 74 -45.91 -72.92 40.37
C MET A 74 -46.15 -71.71 39.46
N LEU A 75 -47.40 -71.25 39.33
CA LEU A 75 -47.74 -70.08 38.53
C LEU A 75 -47.15 -68.78 39.12
N GLU A 76 -47.20 -68.64 40.44
CA GLU A 76 -46.60 -67.50 41.15
C GLU A 76 -45.08 -67.47 40.99
N ARG A 77 -44.41 -68.63 41.10
CA ARG A 77 -42.97 -68.75 40.81
C ARG A 77 -42.63 -68.40 39.36
N PHE A 78 -43.44 -68.88 38.40
CA PHE A 78 -43.27 -68.56 36.99
C PHE A 78 -43.46 -67.06 36.71
N GLY A 79 -44.46 -66.43 37.33
CA GLY A 79 -44.67 -64.98 37.28
C GLY A 79 -43.49 -64.19 37.85
N ALA A 80 -42.93 -64.63 38.98
CA ALA A 80 -41.74 -64.03 39.59
C ALA A 80 -40.50 -64.14 38.68
N ASP A 81 -40.28 -65.31 38.07
CA ASP A 81 -39.17 -65.54 37.13
C ASP A 81 -39.31 -64.70 35.86
N ILE A 82 -40.53 -64.58 35.29
CA ILE A 82 -40.80 -63.67 34.17
C ILE A 82 -40.49 -62.23 34.56
N ASN A 83 -40.97 -61.76 35.71
CA ASN A 83 -40.74 -60.39 36.15
C ASN A 83 -39.24 -60.12 36.37
N LYS A 84 -38.52 -61.07 36.98
CA LYS A 84 -37.06 -60.98 37.15
C LYS A 84 -36.31 -60.95 35.82
N ALA A 85 -36.69 -61.78 34.86
CA ALA A 85 -36.13 -61.78 33.51
C ALA A 85 -36.43 -60.47 32.76
N LEU A 86 -37.64 -59.94 32.91
CA LEU A 86 -38.05 -58.66 32.31
C LEU A 86 -37.26 -57.50 32.89
N LEU A 87 -37.10 -57.43 34.22
CA LEU A 87 -36.27 -56.42 34.89
C LEU A 87 -34.79 -56.53 34.47
N ALA A 88 -34.24 -57.74 34.38
CA ALA A 88 -32.88 -57.95 33.90
C ALA A 88 -32.70 -57.50 32.44
N LYS A 89 -33.67 -57.81 31.56
CA LYS A 89 -33.67 -57.37 30.15
C LYS A 89 -33.76 -55.84 30.05
N ARG A 90 -34.64 -55.22 30.86
CA ARG A 90 -34.75 -53.75 30.95
C ARG A 90 -33.43 -53.12 31.37
N LYS A 91 -32.82 -53.57 32.48
CA LYS A 91 -31.54 -53.06 32.96
C LYS A 91 -30.43 -53.22 31.92
N ARG A 92 -30.37 -54.36 31.22
CA ARG A 92 -29.39 -54.58 30.13
C ARG A 92 -29.59 -53.59 28.98
N LEU A 93 -30.84 -53.36 28.56
CA LEU A 93 -31.16 -52.37 27.52
C LEU A 93 -30.80 -50.95 27.96
N GLU A 94 -31.14 -50.55 29.19
CA GLU A 94 -30.78 -49.23 29.73
C GLU A 94 -29.27 -49.01 29.75
N MET A 95 -28.49 -50.00 30.22
CA MET A 95 -27.03 -49.93 30.22
C MET A 95 -26.46 -49.83 28.80
N TYR A 96 -26.97 -50.65 27.88
CA TYR A 96 -26.55 -50.63 26.48
C TYR A 96 -26.85 -49.30 25.82
N THR A 97 -28.09 -48.80 25.92
CA THR A 97 -28.49 -47.50 25.36
C THR A 97 -27.66 -46.36 25.94
N LYS A 98 -27.39 -46.37 27.26
CA LYS A 98 -26.53 -45.37 27.91
C LYS A 98 -25.09 -45.40 27.38
N ALA A 99 -24.52 -46.59 27.22
CA ALA A 99 -23.16 -46.74 26.67
C ALA A 99 -23.10 -46.28 25.20
N SER A 100 -24.08 -46.68 24.38
CA SER A 100 -24.17 -46.28 22.97
C SER A 100 -24.33 -44.78 22.79
N LEU A 101 -25.20 -44.13 23.59
CA LEU A 101 -25.35 -42.67 23.58
C LEU A 101 -24.07 -41.96 24.01
N LYS A 102 -23.38 -42.46 25.05
CA LYS A 102 -22.10 -41.89 25.48
C LYS A 102 -21.05 -41.94 24.36
N THR A 103 -20.89 -43.10 23.72
CA THR A 103 -19.94 -43.27 22.61
C THR A 103 -20.32 -42.40 21.40
N SER A 104 -21.61 -42.31 21.07
CA SER A 104 -22.09 -41.46 19.98
C SER A 104 -21.80 -39.98 20.26
N ASN A 105 -22.11 -39.48 21.47
CA ASN A 105 -21.78 -38.11 21.85
C ASN A 105 -20.27 -37.84 21.81
N GLN A 106 -19.44 -38.78 22.26
CA GLN A 106 -17.97 -38.63 22.17
C GLN A 106 -17.48 -38.50 20.72
N LYS A 107 -18.07 -39.24 19.78
CA LYS A 107 -17.73 -39.11 18.34
C LYS A 107 -18.13 -37.74 17.79
N ILE A 108 -19.32 -37.25 18.13
CA ILE A 108 -19.80 -35.92 17.71
C ILE A 108 -18.89 -34.82 18.26
N GLU A 109 -18.57 -34.89 19.56
CA GLU A 109 -17.65 -33.96 20.21
C GLU A 109 -16.27 -33.97 19.57
N HIS A 110 -15.75 -35.14 19.20
CA HIS A 110 -14.47 -35.25 18.52
C HIS A 110 -14.49 -34.57 17.14
N VAL A 111 -15.51 -34.84 16.32
CA VAL A 111 -15.66 -34.18 15.01
C VAL A 111 -15.77 -32.66 15.18
N TRP A 112 -16.56 -32.21 16.15
CA TRP A 112 -16.70 -30.77 16.44
C TRP A 112 -15.36 -30.12 16.81
N LYS A 113 -14.59 -30.74 17.72
CA LYS A 113 -13.28 -30.24 18.12
C LYS A 113 -12.29 -30.20 16.96
N THR A 114 -12.20 -31.28 16.18
CA THR A 114 -11.32 -31.33 15.00
C THR A 114 -11.65 -30.20 14.02
N GLN A 115 -12.93 -29.95 13.74
CA GLN A 115 -13.32 -28.83 12.88
C GLN A 115 -12.99 -27.46 13.48
N GLN A 116 -13.16 -27.29 14.80
CA GLN A 116 -12.81 -26.06 15.49
C GLN A 116 -11.30 -25.79 15.39
N GLU A 117 -10.47 -26.81 15.63
CA GLU A 117 -9.02 -26.73 15.53
C GLU A 117 -8.56 -26.38 14.12
N GLN A 118 -9.15 -27.01 13.09
CA GLN A 118 -8.86 -26.69 11.69
C GLN A 118 -9.16 -25.21 11.36
N ARG A 119 -10.31 -24.69 11.80
CA ARG A 119 -10.66 -23.27 11.59
C ARG A 119 -9.71 -22.32 12.34
N GLN A 120 -9.33 -22.67 13.57
CA GLN A 120 -8.37 -21.88 14.35
C GLN A 120 -6.99 -21.87 13.71
N LYS A 121 -6.53 -23.01 13.20
CA LYS A 121 -5.26 -23.12 12.49
C LYS A 121 -5.24 -22.24 11.25
N LEU A 122 -6.26 -22.34 10.41
CA LEU A 122 -6.39 -21.51 9.20
C LEU A 122 -6.39 -20.02 9.54
N ASN A 123 -7.17 -19.61 10.55
CA ASN A 123 -7.21 -18.23 10.98
C ASN A 123 -5.85 -17.74 11.50
N HIS A 124 -5.12 -18.58 12.23
CA HIS A 124 -3.78 -18.26 12.71
C HIS A 124 -2.78 -18.08 11.56
N GLU A 125 -2.80 -18.98 10.58
CA GLU A 125 -1.93 -18.90 9.39
C GLU A 125 -2.14 -17.59 8.63
N PHE A 126 -3.39 -17.23 8.35
CA PHE A 126 -3.68 -15.96 7.69
C PHE A 126 -3.35 -14.75 8.56
N SER A 127 -3.62 -14.81 9.87
CA SER A 127 -3.24 -13.74 10.79
C SER A 127 -1.74 -13.46 10.77
N GLN A 128 -0.91 -14.50 10.70
CA GLN A 128 0.55 -14.35 10.57
C GLN A 128 0.96 -13.72 9.23
N GLN A 129 0.30 -14.10 8.13
CA GLN A 129 0.54 -13.48 6.82
C GLN A 129 0.19 -11.98 6.84
N PHE A 130 -0.99 -11.63 7.36
CA PHE A 130 -1.39 -10.24 7.52
C PHE A 130 -0.43 -9.45 8.41
N LEU A 131 -0.01 -10.03 9.53
CA LEU A 131 0.96 -9.39 10.42
C LEU A 131 2.27 -9.08 9.70
N THR A 132 2.78 -10.02 8.91
CA THR A 132 4.01 -9.84 8.14
C THR A 132 3.85 -8.71 7.12
N LEU A 133 2.71 -8.66 6.42
CA LEU A 133 2.42 -7.58 5.48
C LEU A 133 2.33 -6.22 6.16
N PHE A 134 1.70 -6.13 7.33
CA PHE A 134 1.61 -4.88 8.08
C PHE A 134 2.96 -4.41 8.61
N GLN A 135 3.81 -5.32 9.08
CA GLN A 135 5.17 -4.97 9.49
C GLN A 135 6.01 -4.46 8.32
N GLN A 136 5.92 -5.11 7.16
CA GLN A 136 6.61 -4.66 5.96
C GLN A 136 6.12 -3.28 5.51
N TRP A 137 4.80 -3.07 5.52
CA TRP A 137 4.21 -1.78 5.17
C TRP A 137 4.66 -0.67 6.13
N ASP A 138 4.69 -0.91 7.43
CA ASP A 138 5.16 0.06 8.43
C ASP A 138 6.63 0.46 8.17
N VAL A 139 7.49 -0.51 7.88
CA VAL A 139 8.89 -0.26 7.49
C VAL A 139 8.99 0.58 6.21
N ASP A 140 8.15 0.29 5.22
CA ASP A 140 8.18 1.03 3.95
C ASP A 140 7.65 2.45 4.09
N VAL A 141 6.68 2.69 4.99
CA VAL A 141 6.22 4.03 5.37
C VAL A 141 7.35 4.81 6.04
N GLN A 142 8.03 4.22 7.03
CA GLN A 142 9.17 4.87 7.70
C GLN A 142 10.28 5.23 6.72
N LYS A 143 10.61 4.33 5.78
CA LYS A 143 11.58 4.63 4.72
C LYS A 143 11.13 5.77 3.81
N ALA A 144 9.84 5.84 3.48
CA ALA A 144 9.30 6.93 2.67
C ALA A 144 9.46 8.27 3.38
N GLU A 145 9.16 8.34 4.68
CA GLU A 145 9.36 9.54 5.51
C GLU A 145 10.83 9.98 5.53
N GLU A 146 11.78 9.05 5.70
CA GLU A 146 13.21 9.37 5.65
C GLU A 146 13.65 9.96 4.30
N GLN A 147 13.10 9.46 3.19
CA GLN A 147 13.41 9.98 1.86
C GLN A 147 12.78 11.35 1.63
N GLU A 148 11.56 11.57 2.13
CA GLU A 148 10.90 12.88 2.09
C GLU A 148 11.73 13.92 2.85
N GLU A 149 12.22 13.59 4.05
CA GLU A 149 13.05 14.51 4.85
C GLU A 149 14.35 14.87 4.11
N LYS A 150 15.03 13.88 3.49
CA LYS A 150 16.22 14.13 2.68
C LYS A 150 15.92 15.07 1.52
N LEU A 151 14.81 14.84 0.81
CA LEU A 151 14.40 15.69 -0.31
C LEU A 151 14.06 17.11 0.15
N ALA A 152 13.32 17.26 1.24
CA ALA A 152 12.99 18.55 1.83
C ALA A 152 14.25 19.34 2.23
N ASN A 153 15.24 18.66 2.82
CA ASN A 153 16.52 19.27 3.18
C ASN A 153 17.32 19.74 1.96
N MET A 154 17.41 18.91 0.90
CA MET A 154 18.04 19.31 -0.35
C MET A 154 17.34 20.51 -1.00
N PHE A 155 16.01 20.50 -1.03
CA PHE A 155 15.22 21.60 -1.58
C PHE A 155 15.45 22.90 -0.79
N ARG A 156 15.46 22.82 0.54
CA ARG A 156 15.75 23.97 1.42
C ARG A 156 17.16 24.53 1.18
N GLN A 157 18.16 23.68 0.97
CA GLN A 157 19.49 24.12 0.61
C GLN A 157 19.50 24.83 -0.75
N GLN A 158 18.85 24.26 -1.77
CA GLN A 158 18.78 24.91 -3.08
C GLN A 158 18.02 26.23 -3.06
N GLN A 159 16.94 26.32 -2.27
CA GLN A 159 16.22 27.57 -2.08
C GLN A 159 17.14 28.67 -1.53
N LYS A 160 18.03 28.34 -0.58
CA LYS A 160 19.03 29.30 -0.05
C LYS A 160 20.01 29.75 -1.14
N VAL A 161 20.55 28.81 -1.91
CA VAL A 161 21.48 29.12 -3.02
C VAL A 161 20.82 30.03 -4.05
N PHE A 162 19.58 29.74 -4.42
CA PHE A 162 18.82 30.56 -5.38
C PHE A 162 18.55 31.97 -4.85
N GLN A 163 18.16 32.09 -3.58
CA GLN A 163 17.97 33.40 -2.94
C GLN A 163 19.27 34.21 -2.88
N GLN A 164 20.38 33.56 -2.54
CA GLN A 164 21.70 34.22 -2.53
C GLN A 164 22.11 34.67 -3.93
N ALA A 165 21.94 33.83 -4.94
CA ALA A 165 22.23 34.17 -6.34
C ALA A 165 21.41 35.40 -6.79
N ARG A 166 20.12 35.45 -6.43
CA ARG A 166 19.26 36.60 -6.71
C ARG A 166 19.78 37.87 -6.07
N VAL A 167 20.15 37.83 -4.78
CA VAL A 167 20.72 38.99 -4.07
C VAL A 167 22.01 39.48 -4.73
N VAL A 168 22.92 38.56 -5.07
CA VAL A 168 24.18 38.89 -5.74
C VAL A 168 23.94 39.52 -7.11
N GLN A 169 23.01 38.98 -7.92
CA GLN A 169 22.66 39.56 -9.21
C GLN A 169 22.06 40.96 -9.09
N SER A 170 21.12 41.17 -8.17
CA SER A 170 20.56 42.50 -7.90
C SER A 170 21.63 43.51 -7.47
N GLN A 171 22.59 43.08 -6.63
CA GLN A 171 23.69 43.94 -6.21
C GLN A 171 24.63 44.26 -7.37
N ARG A 172 24.97 43.29 -8.23
CA ARG A 172 25.78 43.54 -9.44
C ARG A 172 25.12 44.54 -10.38
N LEU A 173 23.82 44.42 -10.60
CA LEU A 173 23.07 45.38 -11.42
C LEU A 173 23.12 46.79 -10.83
N LYS A 174 22.98 46.91 -9.50
CA LYS A 174 23.10 48.19 -8.80
C LYS A 174 24.49 48.82 -9.01
N THR A 175 25.55 48.02 -8.90
CA THR A 175 26.92 48.49 -9.13
C THR A 175 27.14 48.91 -10.58
N ILE A 176 26.63 48.16 -11.57
CA ILE A 176 26.71 48.55 -12.99
C ILE A 176 26.00 49.89 -13.22
N LYS A 177 24.80 50.07 -12.65
CA LYS A 177 24.06 51.32 -12.76
C LYS A 177 24.84 52.51 -12.17
N GLN A 178 25.40 52.34 -10.98
CA GLN A 178 26.22 53.37 -10.34
C GLN A 178 27.46 53.74 -11.16
N LEU A 179 28.14 52.74 -11.75
CA LEU A 179 29.30 52.97 -12.60
C LEU A 179 28.93 53.75 -13.86
N TYR A 180 27.78 53.44 -14.46
CA TYR A 180 27.28 54.18 -15.61
C TYR A 180 26.96 55.65 -15.25
N GLU A 181 26.27 55.88 -14.14
CA GLU A 181 25.97 57.24 -13.65
C GLU A 181 27.25 58.06 -13.40
N GLN A 182 28.28 57.43 -12.80
CA GLN A 182 29.58 58.07 -12.59
C GLN A 182 30.30 58.38 -13.91
N PHE A 183 30.26 57.46 -14.87
CA PHE A 183 30.85 57.67 -16.19
C PHE A 183 30.20 58.86 -16.91
N SER A 184 28.86 58.90 -16.96
CA SER A 184 28.11 60.01 -17.56
C SER A 184 28.48 61.35 -16.92
N LYS A 185 28.50 61.41 -15.57
CA LYS A 185 28.89 62.63 -14.86
C LYS A 185 30.32 63.07 -15.17
N SER A 186 31.25 62.12 -15.23
CA SER A 186 32.66 62.41 -15.56
C SER A 186 32.81 62.94 -16.99
N MET A 187 32.02 62.43 -17.93
CA MET A 187 31.97 62.94 -19.31
C MET A 187 31.42 64.37 -19.37
N GLU A 188 30.36 64.68 -18.63
CA GLU A 188 29.81 66.04 -18.54
C GLU A 188 30.82 67.04 -17.94
N GLU A 189 31.57 66.62 -16.92
CA GLU A 189 32.63 67.44 -16.32
C GLU A 189 33.80 67.68 -17.28
N LEU A 190 34.20 66.64 -18.03
CA LEU A 190 35.23 66.75 -19.06
C LEU A 190 34.82 67.68 -20.20
N GLU A 191 33.57 67.59 -20.65
CA GLU A 191 33.03 68.47 -21.69
C GLU A 191 33.08 69.95 -21.25
N LYS A 192 32.62 70.27 -20.04
CA LYS A 192 32.74 71.61 -19.46
C LYS A 192 34.18 72.11 -19.36
N SER A 193 35.11 71.23 -18.98
CA SER A 193 36.53 71.58 -18.94
C SER A 193 37.07 71.90 -20.34
N ASN A 194 36.68 71.12 -21.35
CA ASN A 194 37.09 71.33 -22.74
C ASN A 194 36.51 72.62 -23.33
N GLU A 195 35.26 72.96 -23.01
CA GLU A 195 34.67 74.25 -23.40
C GLU A 195 35.49 75.43 -22.88
N ASN A 196 35.93 75.38 -21.62
CA ASN A 196 36.77 76.42 -21.03
C ASN A 196 38.16 76.50 -21.71
N LEU A 197 38.79 75.35 -21.97
CA LEU A 197 40.07 75.30 -22.67
C LEU A 197 39.95 75.86 -24.10
N LEU A 198 38.89 75.49 -24.81
CA LEU A 198 38.62 75.97 -26.16
C LEU A 198 38.38 77.48 -26.18
N ALA A 199 37.59 78.00 -25.23
CA ALA A 199 37.39 79.44 -25.07
C ALA A 199 38.71 80.19 -24.79
N GLY A 200 39.57 79.62 -23.94
CA GLY A 200 40.91 80.13 -23.68
C GLY A 200 41.78 80.19 -24.94
N ALA A 201 41.89 79.07 -25.65
CA ALA A 201 42.64 78.97 -26.92
C ALA A 201 42.11 79.94 -27.98
N GLN A 202 40.79 80.08 -28.11
CA GLN A 202 40.17 81.03 -29.04
C GLN A 202 40.48 82.48 -28.65
N SER A 203 40.56 82.79 -27.36
CA SER A 203 40.93 84.13 -26.88
C SER A 203 42.39 84.47 -27.21
N GLU A 204 43.31 83.52 -27.05
CA GLU A 204 44.72 83.70 -27.43
C GLU A 204 44.88 83.86 -28.93
N LEU A 205 44.20 83.04 -29.73
CA LEU A 205 44.21 83.18 -31.19
C LEU A 205 43.73 84.57 -31.64
N ARG A 206 42.67 85.11 -31.01
CA ARG A 206 42.21 86.48 -31.30
C ARG A 206 43.28 87.53 -30.97
N LYS A 207 44.01 87.38 -29.87
CA LYS A 207 45.11 88.28 -29.50
C LYS A 207 46.24 88.20 -30.52
N GLU A 208 46.64 86.99 -30.92
CA GLU A 208 47.68 86.79 -31.95
C GLU A 208 47.27 87.40 -33.29
N MET A 209 46.01 87.20 -33.72
CA MET A 209 45.49 87.82 -34.95
C MET A 209 45.51 89.36 -34.87
N ALA A 210 45.17 89.94 -33.73
CA ALA A 210 45.22 91.40 -33.53
C ALA A 210 46.65 91.94 -33.55
N LEU A 211 47.61 91.23 -32.93
CA LEU A 211 49.04 91.57 -32.98
C LEU A 211 49.58 91.50 -34.41
N LEU A 212 49.21 90.45 -35.15
CA LEU A 212 49.58 90.29 -36.56
C LEU A 212 49.01 91.44 -37.42
N GLN A 213 47.72 91.77 -37.25
CA GLN A 213 47.10 92.88 -37.97
C GLN A 213 47.79 94.21 -37.66
N LYS A 214 48.10 94.48 -36.39
CA LYS A 214 48.84 95.67 -35.96
C LYS A 214 50.24 95.73 -36.61
N LYS A 215 50.95 94.60 -36.63
CA LYS A 215 52.28 94.49 -37.25
C LYS A 215 52.23 94.80 -38.75
N ILE A 216 51.29 94.19 -39.49
CA ILE A 216 51.11 94.44 -40.93
C ILE A 216 50.87 95.93 -41.19
N MET A 217 50.03 96.60 -40.39
CA MET A 217 49.75 98.03 -40.53
C MET A 217 50.98 98.90 -40.29
N MET A 218 51.76 98.63 -39.23
CA MET A 218 53.00 99.35 -38.95
C MET A 218 54.05 99.15 -40.04
N ASP A 219 54.26 97.91 -40.49
CA ASP A 219 55.22 97.59 -41.55
C ASP A 219 54.85 98.29 -42.87
N THR A 220 53.55 98.35 -43.18
CA THR A 220 53.03 99.04 -44.38
C THR A 220 53.26 100.56 -44.30
N GLN A 221 52.93 101.19 -43.17
CA GLN A 221 53.19 102.62 -42.94
C GLN A 221 54.69 102.94 -43.03
N GLN A 222 55.54 102.08 -42.48
CA GLN A 222 56.99 102.26 -42.54
C GLN A 222 57.51 102.15 -43.98
N GLN A 223 56.97 101.23 -44.78
CA GLN A 223 57.28 101.09 -46.20
C GLN A 223 56.82 102.32 -47.01
N GLU A 224 55.63 102.85 -46.75
CA GLU A 224 55.13 104.09 -47.38
C GLU A 224 56.01 105.29 -47.02
N MET A 225 56.35 105.47 -45.75
CA MET A 225 57.24 106.56 -45.31
C MET A 225 58.64 106.44 -45.92
N ALA A 226 59.18 105.23 -46.05
CA ALA A 226 60.44 105.00 -46.74
C ALA A 226 60.35 105.37 -48.23
N THR A 227 59.23 105.05 -48.87
CA THR A 227 58.95 105.41 -50.27
C THR A 227 58.85 106.93 -50.43
N VAL A 228 58.10 107.62 -49.57
CA VAL A 228 58.00 109.10 -49.57
C VAL A 228 59.37 109.74 -49.35
N ARG A 229 60.17 109.25 -48.39
CA ARG A 229 61.54 109.77 -48.16
C ARG A 229 62.41 109.59 -49.39
N LYS A 230 62.37 108.43 -50.05
CA LYS A 230 63.10 108.20 -51.31
C LYS A 230 62.64 109.16 -52.40
N SER A 231 61.33 109.34 -52.58
CA SER A 231 60.77 110.28 -53.57
C SER A 231 61.14 111.75 -53.30
N LEU A 232 61.17 112.16 -52.03
CA LEU A 232 61.62 113.51 -51.63
C LEU A 232 63.13 113.70 -51.85
N GLN A 233 63.96 112.70 -51.52
CA GLN A 233 65.40 112.74 -51.81
C GLN A 233 65.69 112.86 -53.30
N SER A 234 64.95 112.13 -54.15
CA SER A 234 65.06 112.26 -55.62
C SER A 234 64.56 113.58 -56.20
N MET A 235 63.92 114.44 -55.40
CA MET A 235 63.55 115.81 -55.81
C MET A 235 64.54 116.88 -55.33
N LEU A 236 65.41 116.56 -54.37
CA LEU A 236 66.40 117.48 -53.79
C LEU A 236 67.82 117.31 -54.36
N PHE A 237 68.02 116.29 -55.20
CA PHE A 237 69.22 116.01 -56.00
C PHE A 237 68.79 115.72 -57.44
#